data_AF-A0AAX0Z9N1-F1
#
_entry.id   AF-A0AAX0Z9N1-F1
#
_cell.length_a   1.000
_cell.length_b   1.000
_cell.length_c   1.000
_cell.angle_alpha   90.00
_cell.angle_beta   90.00
_cell.angle_gamma   90.00
#
_symmetry.space_group_name_H-M   'P 1'
#
loop_
_entity.id
_entity.type
_entity.pdbx_description
1 polymer ?
#
loop_
_entity_poly.entity_id
_entity_poly.type
_entity_poly.pdbx_seq_one_letter_code
_entity_poly.pdbx_strand_id
1 'polypeptide(L)'
;MEIAIIGLLVVSIVLIAFSYFQREPIKEVEQELETLQLSAMQEIYKLKKKMKVLEEELLETNIVVRKHSEIDPSIARQIISKHQNGMSPEAIARAEHVSVDEVNMIIKDNEKVLV
;
A
#
# COMPACT_ATOMS: atom_id res chain seq x y z
N MET A 1 37.19 -59.42 -25.63
CA MET A 1 36.75 -58.94 -24.30
C MET A 1 37.27 -57.52 -24.05
N GLU A 2 38.51 -57.19 -24.45
CA GLU A 2 39.09 -55.86 -24.22
C GLU A 2 38.31 -54.71 -24.89
N ILE A 3 37.79 -54.90 -26.11
CA ILE A 3 37.08 -53.83 -26.84
C ILE A 3 35.78 -53.42 -26.12
N ALA A 4 35.07 -54.39 -25.51
CA ALA A 4 33.88 -54.12 -24.73
C ALA A 4 34.20 -53.34 -23.44
N ILE A 5 35.33 -53.66 -22.80
CA ILE A 5 35.82 -52.96 -21.60
C ILE A 5 36.22 -51.52 -21.94
N ILE A 6 36.91 -51.31 -23.07
CA ILE A 6 37.30 -49.98 -23.56
C ILE A 6 36.04 -49.16 -23.91
N GLY A 7 35.06 -49.76 -24.57
CA GLY A 7 33.78 -49.11 -24.89
C GLY A 7 33.03 -48.65 -23.63
N LEU A 8 32.93 -49.50 -22.62
CA LEU A 8 32.33 -49.15 -21.33
C LEU A 8 33.08 -48.02 -20.61
N LEU A 9 34.41 -48.01 -20.69
CA LEU A 9 35.24 -46.93 -20.13
C LEU A 9 34.94 -45.59 -20.80
N VAL A 10 34.85 -45.56 -22.14
CA VAL A 10 34.54 -44.34 -22.88
C VAL A 10 33.12 -43.85 -22.55
N VAL A 11 32.13 -44.75 -22.50
CA VAL A 11 30.76 -44.40 -22.11
C VAL A 11 30.71 -43.84 -20.69
N SER A 12 31.47 -44.41 -19.76
CA SER A 12 31.56 -43.91 -18.38
C SER A 12 32.14 -42.49 -18.33
N ILE A 13 33.23 -42.23 -19.06
CA ILE A 13 33.84 -40.89 -19.14
C ILE A 13 32.86 -39.87 -19.74
N VAL A 14 32.12 -40.25 -20.80
CA VAL A 14 31.11 -39.39 -21.44
C VAL A 14 29.95 -39.09 -20.49
N LEU A 15 29.46 -40.09 -19.75
CA LEU A 15 28.39 -39.90 -18.76
C LEU A 15 28.82 -38.98 -17.62
N ILE A 16 30.07 -39.10 -17.16
CA ILE A 16 30.63 -38.22 -16.13
C ILE A 16 30.68 -36.78 -16.67
N ALA A 17 31.22 -36.57 -17.87
CA ALA A 17 31.27 -35.25 -18.51
C ALA A 17 29.85 -34.63 -18.66
N PHE A 18 28.85 -35.44 -19.04
CA PHE A 18 27.47 -34.99 -19.18
C PHE A 18 26.80 -34.64 -17.85
N SER A 19 27.15 -35.34 -16.77
CA SER A 19 26.64 -35.09 -15.41
C SER A 19 27.03 -33.71 -14.88
N TYR A 20 28.24 -33.23 -15.22
CA TYR A 20 28.67 -31.89 -14.84
C TYR A 20 27.87 -30.79 -15.56
N PHE A 21 27.46 -31.02 -16.81
CA PHE A 21 26.76 -30.02 -17.62
C PHE A 21 25.32 -29.72 -17.15
N GLN A 22 24.64 -30.66 -16.50
CA GLN A 22 23.24 -30.47 -16.05
C GLN A 22 23.10 -29.73 -14.71
N ARG A 23 24.14 -29.73 -13.86
CA ARG A 23 23.98 -29.30 -12.46
C ARG A 23 24.12 -27.79 -12.24
N GLU A 24 24.73 -27.07 -13.16
CA GLU A 24 25.04 -25.64 -12.99
C GLU A 24 23.87 -24.71 -13.34
N PRO A 25 23.15 -24.83 -14.49
CA PRO A 25 22.17 -23.81 -14.89
C PRO A 25 20.87 -23.84 -14.08
N ILE A 26 20.49 -24.99 -13.52
CA ILE A 26 19.21 -25.12 -12.77
C ILE A 26 19.30 -24.45 -11.40
N LYS A 27 20.47 -24.50 -10.76
CA LYS A 27 20.68 -23.94 -9.42
C LYS A 27 20.71 -22.42 -9.41
N GLU A 28 21.28 -21.81 -10.44
CA GLU A 28 21.36 -20.36 -10.58
C GLU A 28 19.97 -19.74 -10.77
N VAL A 29 19.12 -20.38 -11.59
CA VAL A 29 17.74 -19.94 -11.82
C VAL A 29 16.87 -20.08 -10.55
N GLU A 30 17.02 -21.15 -9.77
CA GLU A 30 16.31 -21.29 -8.48
C GLU A 30 16.69 -20.18 -7.50
N GLN A 31 17.99 -19.83 -7.44
CA GLN A 31 18.50 -18.80 -6.54
C GLN A 31 18.08 -17.39 -6.97
N GLU A 32 18.05 -17.10 -8.26
CA GLU A 32 17.48 -15.86 -8.81
C GLU A 32 15.98 -15.74 -8.52
N LEU A 33 15.24 -16.85 -8.61
CA LEU A 33 13.82 -16.87 -8.27
C LEU A 33 13.57 -16.63 -6.78
N GLU A 34 14.35 -17.25 -5.88
CA GLU A 34 14.24 -17.01 -4.43
C GLU A 34 14.51 -15.53 -4.08
N THR A 35 15.57 -14.96 -4.66
CA THR A 35 15.92 -13.56 -4.41
C THR A 35 14.87 -12.59 -4.94
N LEU A 36 14.31 -12.86 -6.12
CA LEU A 36 13.17 -12.12 -6.69
C LEU A 36 11.92 -12.22 -5.80
N GLN A 37 11.57 -13.41 -5.33
CA GLN A 37 10.41 -13.62 -4.44
C GLN A 37 10.57 -12.86 -3.12
N LEU A 38 11.74 -12.94 -2.49
CA LEU A 38 12.05 -12.21 -1.27
C LEU A 38 11.95 -10.69 -1.47
N SER A 39 12.52 -10.17 -2.56
CA SER A 39 12.45 -8.75 -2.89
C SER A 39 11.01 -8.28 -3.13
N ALA A 40 10.25 -9.02 -3.93
CA ALA A 40 8.86 -8.70 -4.23
C ALA A 40 7.99 -8.68 -2.95
N MET A 41 8.19 -9.63 -2.04
CA MET A 41 7.46 -9.66 -0.77
C MET A 41 7.79 -8.44 0.11
N GLN A 42 9.07 -8.03 0.16
CA GLN A 42 9.48 -6.83 0.88
C GLN A 42 8.89 -5.55 0.26
N GLU A 43 8.86 -5.46 -1.07
CA GLU A 43 8.26 -4.34 -1.79
C GLU A 43 6.76 -4.25 -1.56
N ILE A 44 6.04 -5.37 -1.65
CA ILE A 44 4.60 -5.44 -1.35
C ILE A 44 4.33 -4.99 0.09
N TYR A 45 5.15 -5.42 1.06
CA TYR A 45 5.01 -4.98 2.44
C TYR A 45 5.19 -3.46 2.60
N LYS A 46 6.20 -2.89 1.95
CA LYS A 46 6.42 -1.44 1.94
C LYS A 46 5.24 -0.71 1.28
N LEU A 47 4.71 -1.23 0.19
CA LEU A 47 3.54 -0.67 -0.50
C LEU A 47 2.30 -0.70 0.39
N LYS A 48 2.02 -1.84 1.04
CA LYS A 48 0.91 -1.99 1.99
C LYS A 48 1.01 -1.00 3.14
N LYS A 49 2.21 -0.79 3.69
CA LYS A 49 2.43 0.20 4.75
C LYS A 49 2.14 1.62 4.28
N LYS A 50 2.62 2.00 3.09
CA LYS A 50 2.34 3.32 2.49
C LYS A 50 0.85 3.51 2.24
N MET A 51 0.17 2.50 1.71
CA MET A 51 -1.29 2.55 1.50
C MET A 51 -2.04 2.68 2.82
N LYS A 52 -1.66 1.94 3.88
CA LYS A 52 -2.29 2.06 5.20
C LYS A 52 -2.17 3.45 5.79
N VAL A 53 -0.99 4.08 5.68
CA VAL A 53 -0.79 5.47 6.12
C VAL A 53 -1.67 6.40 5.30
N LEU A 54 -1.72 6.21 3.99
CA LEU A 54 -2.56 7.02 3.10
C LEU A 54 -4.05 6.84 3.40
N GLU A 55 -4.49 5.62 3.75
CA GLU A 55 -5.85 5.32 4.20
C GLU A 55 -6.16 6.00 5.53
N GLU A 56 -5.22 6.00 6.49
CA GLU A 56 -5.36 6.72 7.77
C GLU A 56 -5.44 8.24 7.55
N GLU A 57 -4.56 8.81 6.72
CA GLU A 57 -4.59 10.22 6.34
C GLU A 57 -5.89 10.59 5.60
N LEU A 58 -6.38 9.74 4.69
CA LEU A 58 -7.64 9.94 4.00
C LEU A 58 -8.83 9.81 4.96
N LEU A 59 -8.79 8.86 5.90
CA LEU A 59 -9.81 8.70 6.93
C LEU A 59 -9.91 9.97 7.80
N GLU A 60 -8.77 10.55 8.15
CA GLU A 60 -8.67 11.83 8.85
C GLU A 60 -9.08 13.04 7.99
N THR A 61 -9.00 12.90 6.65
CA THR A 61 -9.31 13.93 5.64
C THR A 61 -10.68 13.75 4.97
N ASN A 62 -11.54 12.86 5.49
CA ASN A 62 -12.94 12.75 5.02
C ASN A 62 -13.75 14.05 5.21
N ILE A 63 -13.16 15.06 5.81
CA ILE A 63 -13.68 16.42 5.83
C ILE A 63 -13.21 17.14 4.57
N VAL A 64 -14.09 17.22 3.58
CA VAL A 64 -13.89 17.99 2.37
C VAL A 64 -14.01 19.47 2.73
N VAL A 65 -12.89 20.09 3.12
CA VAL A 65 -12.78 21.56 3.13
C VAL A 65 -12.45 21.97 1.70
N ARG A 66 -13.47 22.37 0.93
CA ARG A 66 -13.19 22.94 -0.40
C ARG A 66 -12.27 24.14 -0.22
N LYS A 67 -11.28 24.29 -1.11
CA LYS A 67 -10.26 25.35 -1.16
C LYS A 67 -10.81 26.80 -1.19
N HIS A 68 -12.14 26.98 -1.14
CA HIS A 68 -12.82 28.27 -1.08
C HIS A 68 -13.05 28.78 0.35
N SER A 69 -12.87 27.95 1.37
CA SER A 69 -12.97 28.37 2.76
C SER A 69 -11.60 28.83 3.25
N GLU A 70 -11.46 30.08 3.71
CA GLU A 70 -10.27 30.57 4.43
C GLU A 70 -10.11 29.94 5.83
N ILE A 71 -11.00 29.00 6.16
CA ILE A 71 -11.11 28.35 7.46
C ILE A 71 -10.10 27.23 7.56
N ASP A 72 -9.37 27.23 8.67
CA ASP A 72 -8.41 26.18 9.01
C ASP A 72 -9.10 24.79 8.99
N PRO A 73 -8.51 23.77 8.34
CA PRO A 73 -9.05 22.42 8.32
C PRO A 73 -9.39 21.87 9.71
N SER A 74 -8.68 22.27 10.76
CA SER A 74 -8.94 21.92 12.16
C SER A 74 -10.30 22.42 12.66
N ILE A 75 -10.66 23.67 12.33
CA ILE A 75 -11.94 24.29 12.74
C ILE A 75 -13.09 23.61 11.99
N ALA A 76 -12.92 23.29 10.71
CA ALA A 76 -13.91 22.55 9.94
C ALA A 76 -14.24 21.17 10.57
N ARG A 77 -13.24 20.48 11.17
CA ARG A 77 -13.51 19.22 11.90
C ARG A 77 -14.26 19.44 13.20
N GLN A 78 -13.93 20.49 13.93
CA GLN A 78 -14.65 20.83 15.16
C GLN A 78 -16.11 21.15 14.87
N ILE A 79 -16.39 21.88 13.78
CA ILE A 79 -17.75 22.16 13.30
C ILE A 79 -18.51 20.86 13.01
N ILE A 80 -17.92 19.96 12.24
CA ILE A 80 -18.57 18.69 11.87
C ILE A 80 -18.80 17.79 13.08
N SER A 81 -17.81 17.66 13.98
CA SER A 81 -17.95 16.87 15.21
C SER A 81 -19.04 17.44 16.12
N LYS A 82 -19.10 18.76 16.31
CA LYS A 82 -20.14 19.41 17.12
C LYS A 82 -21.53 19.25 16.51
N HIS A 83 -21.64 19.30 15.18
CA HIS A 83 -22.90 19.06 14.47
C HIS A 83 -23.36 17.60 14.61
N GLN A 84 -22.46 16.62 14.45
CA GLN A 84 -22.76 15.20 14.71
C GLN A 84 -23.21 14.94 16.15
N ASN A 85 -22.70 15.70 17.11
CA ASN A 85 -23.10 15.65 18.52
C ASN A 85 -24.45 16.36 18.80
N GLY A 86 -25.17 16.81 17.77
CA GLY A 86 -26.50 17.41 17.88
C GLY A 86 -26.52 18.90 18.24
N MET A 87 -25.39 19.61 18.14
CA MET A 87 -25.36 21.06 18.33
C MET A 87 -25.94 21.80 17.12
N SER A 88 -26.68 22.89 17.37
CA SER A 88 -27.24 23.71 16.30
C SER A 88 -26.15 24.52 15.58
N PRO A 89 -26.30 24.79 14.27
CA PRO A 89 -25.32 25.58 13.49
C PRO A 89 -24.99 26.94 14.12
N GLU A 90 -25.97 27.58 14.76
CA GLU A 90 -25.80 28.88 15.42
C GLU A 90 -24.98 28.77 16.70
N ALA A 91 -25.10 27.67 17.44
CA ALA A 91 -24.29 27.40 18.63
C ALA A 91 -22.84 27.10 18.26
N ILE A 92 -22.63 26.36 17.16
CA ILE A 92 -21.31 26.05 16.63
C ILE A 92 -20.60 27.32 16.14
N ALA A 93 -21.30 28.17 15.39
CA ALA A 93 -20.79 29.45 14.90
C ALA A 93 -20.28 30.34 16.04
N ARG A 94 -21.05 30.43 17.14
CA ARG A 94 -20.64 31.17 18.34
C ARG A 94 -19.45 30.57 19.07
N ALA A 95 -19.33 29.24 19.08
CA ALA A 95 -18.25 28.55 19.78
C ALA A 95 -16.92 28.59 19.02
N GLU A 96 -16.97 28.57 17.69
CA GLU A 96 -15.79 28.53 16.81
C GLU A 96 -15.41 29.91 16.26
N HIS A 97 -16.13 30.98 16.65
CA HIS A 97 -15.96 32.35 16.13
C HIS A 97 -16.03 32.46 14.60
N VAL A 98 -16.82 31.61 13.96
CA VAL A 98 -17.06 31.61 12.52
C VAL A 98 -18.49 32.07 12.21
N SER A 99 -18.75 32.48 10.98
CA SER A 99 -20.10 32.86 10.57
C SER A 99 -21.03 31.64 10.46
N VAL A 100 -22.32 31.86 10.67
CA VAL A 100 -23.35 30.81 10.51
C VAL A 100 -23.40 30.29 9.07
N ASP A 101 -23.12 31.15 8.09
CA ASP A 101 -23.08 30.80 6.68
C ASP A 101 -21.92 29.84 6.36
N GLU A 102 -20.74 30.07 6.95
CA GLU A 102 -19.58 29.19 6.82
C GLU A 102 -19.81 27.81 7.45
N VAL A 103 -20.45 27.77 8.63
CA VAL A 103 -20.84 26.52 9.30
C VAL A 103 -21.79 25.71 8.42
N ASN A 104 -22.82 26.37 7.87
CA ASN A 104 -23.77 25.72 6.96
C ASN A 104 -23.12 25.26 5.66
N MET A 105 -22.16 26.01 5.11
CA MET A 105 -21.42 25.61 3.92
C MET A 105 -20.59 24.34 4.16
N ILE A 106 -19.89 24.28 5.29
CA ILE A 106 -19.08 23.10 5.69
C ILE A 106 -19.96 21.88 5.93
N ILE A 107 -21.09 22.02 6.62
CA ILE A 107 -22.03 20.91 6.86
C ILE A 107 -22.60 20.39 5.54
N LYS A 108 -23.03 21.28 4.64
CA LYS A 108 -23.58 20.94 3.33
C LYS A 108 -22.56 20.26 2.42
N ASP A 109 -21.32 20.70 2.44
CA ASP A 109 -20.24 20.07 1.66
C ASP A 109 -19.88 18.66 2.15
N ASN A 110 -20.10 18.40 3.45
CA ASN A 110 -19.80 17.12 4.08
C ASN A 110 -21.04 16.24 4.31
N GLU A 111 -22.22 16.66 3.85
CA GLU A 111 -23.49 15.94 4.01
C GLU A 111 -23.44 14.50 3.45
N LYS A 112 -22.67 14.25 2.39
CA LYS A 112 -22.48 12.91 1.80
C LYS A 112 -21.57 11.98 2.60
N VAL A 113 -20.79 12.52 3.53
CA VAL A 113 -19.90 11.78 4.43
C VAL A 113 -20.58 11.52 5.79
N LEU A 114 -21.67 12.26 6.06
CA LEU A 114 -22.47 12.18 7.29
C LEU A 114 -23.61 11.14 7.24
N VAL A 115 -23.81 10.47 6.09
CA VAL A 115 -24.78 9.38 5.88
C VAL A 115 -24.03 8.07 5.72
#